data_AF-A0A1F6FGM5-F1
#
_entry.id   AF-A0A1F6FGM5-F1
#
_cell.length_a   1.000
_cell.length_b   1.000
_cell.length_c   1.000
_cell.angle_alpha   90.00
_cell.angle_beta   90.00
_cell.angle_gamma   90.00
#
_symmetry.space_group_name_H-M   'P 1'
#
loop_
_entity.id
_entity.type
_entity.pdbx_description
1 polymer ?
#
loop_
_entity_poly.entity_id
_entity_poly.type
_entity_poly.pdbx_seq_one_letter_code
_entity_poly.pdbx_strand_id
1 'polypeptide(L)'
;MTNISKNKLPEEDFQKLFKKMTEIMTKAQQTDIEIFLSDLLGKEEKIMLVKRFIAVVMLCEGNSSYRIWRTLNISPSTADKIRLDYVSGRYRKLTSLFKRQPKKYHRLWQTLELVLQAGLPPRGSARWSSLLRSVSKHK
;
A
#
# COMPACT_ATOMS: atom_id res chain seq x y z
N MET A 1 2.35 16.71 -2.00
CA MET A 1 1.68 17.56 -0.99
C MET A 1 0.19 17.26 -1.08
N THR A 2 -0.49 16.96 0.02
CA THR A 2 -1.95 16.80 0.03
C THR A 2 -2.57 18.16 0.26
N ASN A 3 -3.35 18.63 -0.72
CA ASN A 3 -4.08 19.89 -0.61
C ASN A 3 -5.35 19.63 0.23
N ILE A 4 -5.22 19.68 1.55
CA ILE A 4 -6.34 19.51 2.48
C ILE A 4 -6.93 20.90 2.76
N SER A 5 -8.25 21.02 2.62
CA SER A 5 -8.98 22.25 2.95
C SER A 5 -8.61 22.76 4.35
N LYS A 6 -8.50 24.09 4.49
CA LYS A 6 -8.27 24.74 5.79
C LYS A 6 -9.44 24.50 6.75
N ASN A 7 -10.64 24.31 6.20
CA ASN A 7 -11.83 23.93 6.96
C ASN A 7 -11.80 22.42 7.18
N LYS A 8 -11.31 22.02 8.35
CA LYS A 8 -11.20 20.61 8.73
C LYS A 8 -12.51 20.13 9.33
N LEU A 9 -12.88 18.91 8.97
CA LEU A 9 -13.93 18.19 9.65
C LEU A 9 -13.49 17.92 11.11
N PRO A 10 -14.38 18.05 12.12
CA PRO A 10 -14.08 17.61 13.47
C PRO A 10 -13.61 16.15 13.48
N GLU A 11 -12.60 15.84 14.29
CA GLU A 11 -11.98 14.50 14.30
C GLU A 11 -13.01 13.40 14.59
N GLU A 12 -13.96 13.65 15.51
CA GLU A 12 -15.03 12.70 15.82
C GLU A 12 -15.91 12.38 14.60
N ASP A 13 -16.28 13.40 13.83
CA ASP A 13 -17.13 13.23 12.67
C ASP A 13 -16.37 12.56 11.52
N PHE A 14 -15.08 12.88 11.37
CA PHE A 14 -14.19 12.17 10.45
C PHE A 14 -14.15 10.67 10.79
N GLN A 15 -13.94 10.31 12.06
CA GLN A 15 -13.90 8.92 12.48
C GLN A 15 -15.24 8.20 12.26
N LYS A 16 -16.38 8.86 12.50
CA LYS A 16 -17.72 8.31 12.21
C LYS A 16 -17.90 8.01 10.72
N LEU A 17 -17.59 8.98 9.86
CA LEU A 17 -17.70 8.83 8.40
C LEU A 17 -16.73 7.77 7.88
N PHE A 18 -15.48 7.79 8.34
CA PHE A 18 -14.49 6.80 7.97
C PHE A 18 -14.92 5.38 8.36
N LYS A 19 -15.46 5.21 9.57
CA LYS A 19 -16.04 3.93 10.00
C LYS A 19 -17.16 3.46 9.08
N LYS A 20 -18.11 4.33 8.75
CA LYS A 20 -19.23 4.00 7.83
C LYS A 20 -18.73 3.58 6.45
N MET A 21 -17.74 4.28 5.92
CA MET A 21 -17.08 3.90 4.67
C MET A 21 -16.47 2.48 4.77
N THR A 22 -15.74 2.19 5.85
CA THR A 22 -15.13 0.85 6.03
C THR A 22 -16.17 -0.28 6.22
N GLU A 23 -17.32 0.01 6.84
CA GLU A 23 -18.42 -0.95 6.98
C GLU A 23 -19.02 -1.34 5.62
N ILE A 24 -19.15 -0.37 4.70
CA ILE A 24 -19.59 -0.61 3.32
C ILE A 24 -18.56 -1.48 2.59
N MET A 25 -17.27 -1.12 2.66
CA MET A 25 -16.20 -1.89 1.99
C MET A 25 -16.10 -3.33 2.51
N THR A 26 -16.33 -3.57 3.80
CA THR A 26 -16.19 -4.92 4.40
C THR A 26 -17.25 -5.90 3.90
N LYS A 27 -18.42 -5.41 3.48
CA LYS A 27 -19.51 -6.23 2.95
C LYS A 27 -19.45 -6.43 1.43
N ALA A 28 -18.62 -5.66 0.74
CA ALA A 28 -18.49 -5.66 -0.70
C ALA A 28 -17.60 -6.82 -1.20
N GLN A 29 -17.77 -7.24 -2.46
CA GLN A 29 -16.87 -8.22 -3.06
C GLN A 29 -15.52 -7.58 -3.40
N GLN A 30 -14.49 -8.40 -3.59
CA GLN A 30 -13.15 -7.92 -3.93
C GLN A 30 -13.14 -7.03 -5.18
N THR A 31 -13.91 -7.39 -6.22
CA THR A 31 -14.07 -6.61 -7.45
C THR A 31 -14.69 -5.25 -7.17
N ASP A 32 -15.69 -5.19 -6.30
CA ASP A 32 -16.37 -3.95 -5.95
C ASP A 32 -15.44 -3.02 -5.15
N ILE A 33 -14.60 -3.59 -4.28
CA ILE A 33 -13.58 -2.84 -3.53
C ILE A 33 -12.54 -2.23 -4.49
N GLU A 34 -12.13 -2.99 -5.51
CA GLU A 34 -11.19 -2.52 -6.53
C GLU A 34 -11.77 -1.38 -7.37
N ILE A 35 -13.05 -1.47 -7.75
CA ILE A 35 -13.79 -0.38 -8.43
C ILE A 35 -13.93 0.82 -7.50
N PHE A 36 -14.36 0.61 -6.25
CA PHE A 36 -14.53 1.67 -5.25
C PHE A 36 -13.24 2.47 -5.03
N LEU A 37 -12.11 1.80 -4.80
CA LEU A 37 -10.81 2.46 -4.68
C LEU A 37 -10.35 3.07 -6.00
N SER A 38 -10.83 2.53 -7.13
CA SER A 38 -10.48 3.05 -8.45
C SER A 38 -11.15 4.37 -8.77
N ASP A 39 -12.40 4.51 -8.37
CA ASP A 39 -13.22 5.69 -8.61
C ASP A 39 -12.89 6.80 -7.61
N LEU A 40 -12.59 6.45 -6.36
CA LEU A 40 -12.32 7.43 -5.30
C LEU A 40 -10.89 7.99 -5.33
N LEU A 41 -9.90 7.17 -5.68
CA LEU A 41 -8.49 7.57 -5.61
C LEU A 41 -7.93 7.94 -6.99
N GLY A 42 -7.27 9.10 -7.04
CA GLY A 42 -6.46 9.47 -8.19
C GLY A 42 -5.27 8.53 -8.39
N LYS A 43 -4.69 8.55 -9.60
CA LYS A 43 -3.50 7.75 -9.94
C LYS A 43 -2.35 7.95 -8.96
N GLU A 44 -2.10 9.19 -8.57
CA GLU A 44 -1.02 9.55 -7.65
C GLU A 44 -1.28 9.03 -6.24
N GLU A 45 -2.53 9.10 -5.78
CA GLU A 45 -2.95 8.63 -4.46
C GLU A 45 -2.84 7.11 -4.35
N LYS A 46 -3.25 6.39 -5.39
CA LYS A 46 -3.04 4.92 -5.50
C LYS A 46 -1.57 4.58 -5.41
N ILE A 47 -0.72 5.25 -6.18
CA ILE A 47 0.74 5.04 -6.16
C ILE A 47 1.30 5.30 -4.76
N MET A 48 0.90 6.40 -4.11
CA MET A 48 1.37 6.74 -2.77
C MET A 48 0.91 5.71 -1.72
N LEU A 49 -0.35 5.28 -1.77
CA LEU A 49 -0.92 4.30 -0.86
C LEU A 49 -0.18 2.96 -0.98
N VAL A 50 -0.01 2.47 -2.21
CA VAL A 50 0.72 1.22 -2.48
C VAL A 50 2.18 1.31 -2.02
N LYS A 51 2.89 2.41 -2.33
CA LYS A 51 4.28 2.57 -1.88
C LYS A 51 4.40 2.57 -0.35
N ARG A 52 3.49 3.25 0.37
CA ARG A 52 3.48 3.22 1.84
C ARG A 52 3.21 1.82 2.37
N PHE A 53 2.25 1.11 1.79
CA PHE A 53 1.92 -0.27 2.16
C PHE A 53 3.12 -1.20 1.95
N ILE A 54 3.74 -1.18 0.78
CA ILE A 54 4.91 -2.01 0.45
C ILE A 54 6.12 -1.64 1.31
N ALA A 55 6.33 -0.37 1.64
CA ALA A 55 7.40 0.03 2.56
C ALA A 55 7.26 -0.64 3.93
N VAL A 56 6.04 -0.71 4.48
CA VAL A 56 5.78 -1.41 5.75
C VAL A 56 6.01 -2.92 5.62
N VAL A 57 5.62 -3.53 4.50
CA VAL A 57 5.90 -4.95 4.22
C VAL A 57 7.41 -5.19 4.17
N MET A 58 8.17 -4.37 3.45
CA MET A 58 9.63 -4.48 3.39
C MET A 58 10.27 -4.33 4.78
N LEU A 59 9.77 -3.46 5.65
CA LEU A 59 10.24 -3.34 7.03
C LEU A 59 9.93 -4.60 7.86
N CYS A 60 8.78 -5.24 7.64
CA CYS A 60 8.45 -6.52 8.28
C CYS A 60 9.44 -7.63 7.89
N GLU A 61 9.94 -7.59 6.65
CA GLU A 61 10.99 -8.49 6.14
C GLU A 61 12.42 -8.02 6.46
N GLY A 62 12.59 -7.05 7.36
CA GLY A 62 13.91 -6.62 7.84
C GLY A 62 14.71 -5.74 6.87
N ASN A 63 14.09 -5.17 5.84
CA ASN A 63 14.77 -4.29 4.90
C ASN A 63 15.08 -2.91 5.53
N SER A 64 16.22 -2.33 5.15
CA SER A 64 16.63 -0.99 5.61
C SER A 64 15.86 0.14 4.93
N SER A 65 15.78 1.31 5.58
CA SER A 65 15.27 2.56 4.96
C SER A 65 15.91 2.83 3.60
N TYR A 66 17.23 2.60 3.49
CA TYR A 66 17.98 2.81 2.26
C TYR A 66 17.47 1.92 1.12
N ARG A 67 17.27 0.63 1.39
CA ARG A 67 16.74 -0.29 0.38
C ARG A 67 15.32 0.11 -0.02
N ILE A 68 14.47 0.46 0.94
CA ILE A 68 13.09 0.92 0.67
C ILE A 68 13.08 2.18 -0.20
N TRP A 69 13.93 3.15 0.11
CA TRP A 69 14.08 4.37 -0.70
C TRP A 69 14.43 4.04 -2.15
N ARG A 70 15.50 3.27 -2.36
CA ARG A 70 16.01 2.91 -3.68
C ARG A 70 15.01 2.06 -4.47
N THR A 71 14.36 1.13 -3.79
CA THR A 71 13.40 0.21 -4.38
C THR A 71 12.10 0.92 -4.74
N LEU A 72 11.50 1.69 -3.85
CA LEU A 72 10.17 2.28 -4.09
C LEU A 72 10.21 3.65 -4.75
N ASN A 73 11.41 4.20 -4.99
CA ASN A 73 11.62 5.54 -5.54
C ASN A 73 10.75 6.58 -4.79
N ILE A 74 10.85 6.56 -3.46
CA ILE A 74 10.32 7.60 -2.55
C ILE A 74 11.47 8.56 -2.19
N SER A 75 11.26 9.57 -1.34
CA SER A 75 12.41 10.33 -0.83
C SER A 75 13.06 9.58 0.35
N PRO A 76 14.37 9.76 0.61
CA PRO A 76 15.02 9.23 1.82
C PRO A 76 14.27 9.65 3.09
N SER A 77 13.87 10.92 3.18
CA SER A 77 13.07 11.45 4.30
C SER A 77 11.73 10.75 4.49
N THR A 78 11.07 10.33 3.41
CA THR A 78 9.82 9.58 3.49
C THR A 78 10.08 8.16 3.98
N ALA A 79 11.13 7.49 3.49
CA ALA A 79 11.52 6.16 3.94
C ALA A 79 11.85 6.15 5.44
N ASP A 80 12.62 7.13 5.91
CA ASP A 80 12.99 7.25 7.32
C ASP A 80 11.80 7.57 8.22
N LYS A 81 10.87 8.42 7.76
CA LYS A 81 9.62 8.67 8.48
C LYS A 81 8.80 7.39 8.64
N ILE A 82 8.67 6.60 7.58
CA ILE A 82 7.93 5.31 7.63
C ILE A 82 8.65 4.34 8.57
N ARG A 83 9.99 4.26 8.54
CA ARG A 83 10.76 3.44 9.47
C ARG A 83 10.55 3.87 10.93
N LEU A 84 10.58 5.17 11.21
CA LEU A 84 10.34 5.70 12.56
C LEU A 84 8.94 5.36 13.05
N ASP A 85 7.93 5.53 12.20
CA ASP A 85 6.54 5.14 12.48
C ASP A 85 6.41 3.61 12.72
N TYR A 86 7.18 2.80 12.00
CA TYR A 86 7.23 1.36 12.21
C TYR A 86 7.85 0.99 13.56
N VAL A 87 9.02 1.54 13.89
CA VAL A 87 9.73 1.27 15.15
C VAL A 87 8.93 1.75 16.36
N SER A 88 8.24 2.89 16.24
CA SER A 88 7.35 3.41 17.30
C SER A 88 6.06 2.61 17.47
N GLY A 89 5.82 1.58 16.65
CA GLY A 89 4.67 0.70 16.77
C GLY A 89 3.38 1.24 16.13
N ARG A 90 3.42 2.35 15.39
CA ARG A 90 2.24 2.90 14.69
C ARG A 90 1.58 1.86 13.77
N TYR A 91 2.38 0.98 13.16
CA TYR A 91 1.89 -0.08 12.27
C TYR A 91 1.57 -1.41 12.97
N ARG A 92 1.61 -1.51 14.31
CA ARG A 92 1.43 -2.79 15.04
C ARG A 92 0.13 -3.53 14.67
N LYS A 93 -0.98 -2.81 14.50
CA LYS A 93 -2.25 -3.42 14.07
C LYS A 93 -2.16 -3.98 12.65
N LEU A 94 -1.56 -3.22 11.73
CA LEU A 94 -1.35 -3.66 10.35
C LEU A 94 -0.44 -4.88 10.27
N THR A 95 0.69 -4.89 10.99
CA THR A 95 1.61 -6.04 11.00
C THR A 95 0.97 -7.28 11.63
N SER A 96 0.06 -7.10 12.60
CA SER A 96 -0.72 -8.23 13.15
C SER A 96 -1.65 -8.87 12.12
N LEU A 97 -2.17 -8.10 11.14
CA LEU A 97 -3.01 -8.65 10.06
C LEU A 97 -2.19 -9.56 9.13
N PHE A 98 -0.93 -9.21 8.86
CA PHE A 98 -0.03 -10.05 8.08
C PHE A 98 0.21 -11.41 8.75
N LYS A 99 0.45 -11.40 10.07
CA LYS A 99 0.62 -12.62 10.86
C LYS A 99 -0.62 -13.51 10.88
N ARG A 100 -1.82 -12.94 10.80
CA ARG A 100 -3.09 -13.70 10.75
C ARG A 100 -3.33 -14.36 9.40
N GLN A 101 -2.68 -13.92 8.33
CA GLN A 101 -2.89 -14.42 6.96
C GLN A 101 -1.55 -14.77 6.29
N PRO A 102 -0.77 -15.72 6.84
CA PRO A 102 0.60 -15.98 6.41
C PRO A 102 0.70 -16.39 4.94
N LYS A 103 -0.26 -17.20 4.44
CA LYS A 103 -0.30 -17.61 3.02
C LYS A 103 -0.48 -16.43 2.06
N LYS A 104 -1.38 -15.49 2.38
CA LYS A 104 -1.61 -14.30 1.54
C LYS A 104 -0.44 -13.33 1.61
N TYR A 105 0.12 -13.17 2.82
CA TYR A 105 1.31 -12.35 3.03
C TYR A 105 2.52 -12.89 2.26
N HIS A 106 2.74 -14.20 2.28
CA HIS A 106 3.81 -14.83 1.50
C HIS A 106 3.63 -14.61 -0.01
N ARG A 107 2.41 -14.78 -0.54
CA ARG A 107 2.13 -14.48 -1.96
C ARG A 107 2.37 -13.01 -2.31
N LEU A 108 2.01 -12.09 -1.42
CA LEU A 108 2.29 -10.66 -1.58
C LEU A 108 3.80 -10.40 -1.66
N TRP A 109 4.57 -11.02 -0.76
CA TRP A 109 6.03 -10.90 -0.76
C TRP A 109 6.65 -11.46 -2.04
N GLN A 110 6.25 -12.66 -2.48
CA GLN A 110 6.69 -13.25 -3.75
C GLN A 110 6.37 -12.34 -4.94
N THR A 111 5.16 -11.78 -4.97
CA THR A 111 4.75 -10.85 -6.03
C THR A 111 5.65 -9.61 -6.04
N LEU A 112 5.98 -9.08 -4.87
CA LEU A 112 6.91 -7.97 -4.76
C LEU A 112 8.30 -8.36 -5.26
N GLU A 113 8.86 -9.48 -4.81
CA GLU A 113 10.18 -9.95 -5.26
C GLU A 113 10.26 -10.11 -6.77
N LEU A 114 9.23 -10.69 -7.40
CA LEU A 114 9.14 -10.80 -8.86
C LEU A 114 9.15 -9.43 -9.54
N VAL A 115 8.36 -8.48 -9.02
CA VAL A 115 8.32 -7.10 -9.53
C VAL A 115 9.67 -6.40 -9.37
N LEU A 116 10.40 -6.68 -8.29
CA LEU A 116 11.73 -6.11 -8.04
C LEU A 116 12.81 -6.74 -8.92
N GLN A 117 12.78 -8.07 -9.09
CA GLN A 117 13.72 -8.82 -9.94
C GLN A 117 13.55 -8.50 -11.42
N ALA A 118 12.31 -8.26 -11.87
CA ALA A 118 12.03 -7.81 -13.23
C ALA A 118 12.58 -6.40 -13.53
N GLY A 119 13.07 -5.68 -12.52
CA GLY A 119 13.44 -4.28 -12.56
C GLY A 119 12.20 -3.41 -12.66
N LEU A 120 12.06 -2.41 -11.79
CA LEU A 120 10.97 -1.42 -11.93
C LEU A 120 11.22 -0.60 -13.20
N PRO A 121 10.43 -0.74 -14.28
CA PRO A 121 10.64 0.09 -15.45
C PRO A 121 10.27 1.54 -15.14
N PRO A 122 10.90 2.52 -15.81
CA PRO A 122 10.52 3.91 -15.70
C PRO A 122 9.03 4.09 -16.07
N ARG A 123 8.39 5.02 -15.35
CA ARG A 123 6.96 5.40 -15.38
C ARG A 123 6.23 5.07 -16.71
N GLY A 124 5.47 3.98 -16.73
CA GLY A 124 4.53 3.66 -17.82
C GLY A 124 3.52 2.58 -17.41
N SER A 125 2.22 2.91 -17.41
CA SER A 125 1.12 2.00 -17.03
C SER A 125 1.02 0.76 -17.94
N ALA A 126 1.52 0.85 -19.17
CA ALA A 126 1.40 -0.21 -20.17
C ALA A 126 2.13 -1.51 -19.79
N ARG A 127 3.28 -1.45 -19.09
CA ARG A 127 4.08 -2.64 -18.75
C ARG A 127 3.52 -3.48 -17.60
N TRP A 128 2.80 -2.87 -16.66
CA TRP A 128 2.18 -3.59 -15.52
C TRP A 128 1.10 -4.57 -15.97
N SER A 129 0.39 -4.24 -17.04
CA SER A 129 -0.67 -5.09 -17.60
C SER A 129 -0.15 -6.47 -18.04
N SER A 130 1.10 -6.56 -18.50
CA SER A 130 1.69 -7.82 -18.98
C SER A 130 2.16 -8.71 -17.80
N LEU A 131 2.80 -8.11 -16.79
CA LEU A 131 3.23 -8.82 -15.58
C LEU A 131 2.04 -9.26 -14.70
N LEU A 132 0.99 -8.45 -14.60
CA LEU A 132 -0.24 -8.87 -13.91
C LEU A 132 -0.92 -10.06 -14.60
N ARG A 133 -0.81 -10.16 -15.93
CA ARG A 133 -1.30 -11.30 -16.70
C ARG A 133 -0.47 -12.57 -16.48
N SER A 134 0.84 -12.48 -16.27
CA SER A 134 1.66 -13.67 -15.98
C SER A 134 1.44 -14.19 -14.55
N VAL A 135 1.25 -13.31 -13.57
CA VAL A 135 0.91 -13.70 -12.19
C VAL A 135 -0.49 -14.35 -12.12
N SER A 136 -1.43 -13.91 -12.95
CA SER A 136 -2.77 -14.50 -13.05
C SER A 136 -2.77 -15.93 -13.65
N LYS A 137 -1.80 -16.25 -14.52
CA LYS A 137 -1.71 -17.54 -15.21
C LYS A 137 -1.18 -18.71 -14.37
N HIS A 138 -0.68 -18.45 -13.16
CA HIS A 138 -0.22 -19.49 -12.23
C HIS A 138 -1.23 -19.79 -11.09
N LYS A 139 -2.51 -19.53 -11.33
CA LYS A 139 -3.61 -19.96 -10.46
C LYS A 139 -4.07 -21.37 -10.78
#